data_AF-A0AAW4KVZ1-F1
#
_entry.id   AF-A0AAW4KVZ1-F1
#
_cell.length_a   1.000
_cell.length_b   1.000
_cell.length_c   1.000
_cell.angle_alpha   90.00
_cell.angle_beta   90.00
_cell.angle_gamma   90.00
#
_symmetry.space_group_name_H-M   'P 1'
#
loop_
_entity.id
_entity.type
_entity.pdbx_description
1 polymer ?
#
loop_
_entity_poly.entity_id
_entity_poly.type
_entity_poly.pdbx_seq_one_letter_code
_entity_poly.pdbx_strand_id
1 'polypeptide(L)'
;ATVQRRGGVARHDAVAWGFARAADALGVDLIQQTEVIGFRKENGVCIGVETNKGFIGAKRVGVVTAGNSGHMASLAGFRLPIESHPLQALVSEPIKPIIDSVIMSNAVHG
;
A
#
# COMPACT_ATOMS: atom_id res chain seq x y z
N ALA A 1 26.47 -11.62 -13.82
CA ALA A 1 25.13 -11.07 -14.11
C ALA A 1 24.09 -12.14 -13.83
N THR A 2 23.02 -11.82 -13.09
CA THR A 2 21.91 -12.74 -12.84
C THR A 2 20.80 -12.43 -13.85
N VAL A 3 20.26 -13.46 -14.52
CA VAL A 3 19.19 -13.30 -15.53
C VAL A 3 17.93 -13.99 -15.03
N GLN A 4 16.82 -13.26 -14.99
CA GLN A 4 15.49 -13.79 -14.64
C GLN A 4 14.59 -13.81 -15.87
N ARG A 5 14.47 -14.97 -16.52
CA ARG A 5 13.70 -15.14 -17.78
C ARG A 5 12.19 -14.93 -17.61
N ARG A 6 11.68 -15.04 -16.40
CA ARG A 6 10.26 -14.80 -16.06
C ARG A 6 10.01 -13.42 -15.45
N GLY A 7 11.04 -12.57 -15.39
CA GLY A 7 10.95 -11.22 -14.86
C GLY A 7 10.35 -10.27 -15.88
N GLY A 8 9.84 -9.13 -15.42
CA GLY A 8 9.22 -8.14 -16.29
C GLY A 8 8.68 -6.95 -15.53
N VAL A 9 7.85 -6.16 -16.21
CA VAL A 9 7.22 -4.97 -15.65
C VAL A 9 5.92 -5.35 -14.94
N ALA A 10 5.78 -4.92 -13.68
CA ALA A 10 4.53 -5.02 -12.95
C ALA A 10 3.78 -3.68 -13.01
N ARG A 11 2.63 -3.67 -13.69
CA ARG A 11 1.68 -2.55 -13.67
C ARG A 11 0.88 -2.55 -12.37
N HIS A 12 1.45 -1.97 -11.33
CA HIS A 12 0.90 -1.99 -9.97
C HIS A 12 -0.52 -1.41 -9.88
N ASP A 13 -0.81 -0.36 -10.67
CA ASP A 13 -2.14 0.25 -10.82
C ASP A 13 -3.18 -0.78 -11.30
N ALA A 14 -2.87 -1.47 -12.41
CA ALA A 14 -3.76 -2.45 -13.01
C ALA A 14 -3.99 -3.64 -12.08
N VAL A 15 -2.94 -4.07 -11.36
CA VAL A 15 -3.02 -5.15 -10.36
C VAL A 15 -3.94 -4.74 -9.20
N ALA A 16 -3.74 -3.56 -8.62
CA ALA A 16 -4.57 -3.06 -7.52
C ALA A 16 -6.06 -2.98 -7.92
N TRP A 17 -6.34 -2.44 -9.10
CA TRP A 17 -7.72 -2.38 -9.62
C TRP A 17 -8.30 -3.75 -9.96
N GLY A 18 -7.46 -4.71 -10.38
CA GLY A 18 -7.86 -6.10 -10.58
C GLY A 18 -8.36 -6.74 -9.29
N PHE A 19 -7.58 -6.62 -8.20
CA PHE A 19 -7.96 -7.12 -6.89
C PHE A 19 -9.19 -6.42 -6.32
N ALA A 20 -9.27 -5.09 -6.44
CA ALA A 20 -10.41 -4.31 -5.97
C ALA A 20 -11.72 -4.78 -6.62
N ARG A 21 -11.75 -4.94 -7.94
CA ARG A 21 -12.94 -5.42 -8.66
C ARG A 21 -13.35 -6.83 -8.24
N ALA A 22 -12.38 -7.74 -8.05
CA ALA A 22 -12.68 -9.09 -7.62
C ALA A 22 -13.18 -9.14 -6.16
N ALA A 23 -12.61 -8.31 -5.28
CA ALA A 23 -13.05 -8.23 -3.88
C ALA A 23 -14.48 -7.67 -3.77
N ASP A 24 -14.79 -6.61 -4.52
CA ASP A 24 -16.13 -6.03 -4.60
C ASP A 24 -17.16 -7.05 -5.10
N ALA A 25 -16.83 -7.80 -6.16
CA ALA A 25 -17.68 -8.89 -6.67
C ALA A 25 -17.90 -10.03 -5.66
N LEU A 26 -17.02 -10.17 -4.66
CA LEU A 26 -17.14 -11.12 -3.55
C LEU A 26 -17.80 -10.50 -2.30
N GLY A 27 -18.31 -9.26 -2.39
CA GLY A 27 -19.06 -8.58 -1.34
C GLY A 27 -18.20 -7.76 -0.36
N VAL A 28 -16.98 -7.39 -0.73
CA VAL A 28 -16.15 -6.50 0.09
C VAL A 28 -16.47 -5.03 -0.22
N ASP A 29 -16.85 -4.25 0.79
CA ASP A 29 -17.08 -2.82 0.63
C ASP A 29 -15.77 -2.04 0.47
N LEU A 30 -15.66 -1.26 -0.61
CA LEU A 30 -14.52 -0.38 -0.89
C LEU A 30 -14.88 1.10 -0.69
N ILE A 31 -14.67 1.61 0.53
CA ILE A 31 -15.12 2.96 0.91
C ILE A 31 -13.99 3.98 0.77
N GLN A 32 -14.00 4.74 -0.33
CA GLN A 32 -13.00 5.77 -0.58
C GLN A 32 -13.31 7.08 0.17
N GLN A 33 -12.31 7.98 0.23
CA GLN A 33 -12.39 9.29 0.90
C GLN A 33 -12.89 9.18 2.35
N THR A 34 -12.55 8.07 3.01
CA THR A 34 -12.98 7.73 4.37
C THR A 34 -11.73 7.56 5.20
N GLU A 35 -11.19 8.70 5.60
CA GLU A 35 -9.93 8.76 6.34
C GLU A 35 -10.12 8.18 7.73
N VAL A 36 -9.26 7.26 8.12
CA VAL A 36 -9.17 6.79 9.51
C VAL A 36 -8.45 7.84 10.33
N ILE A 37 -9.14 8.39 11.33
CA ILE A 37 -8.64 9.43 12.24
C ILE A 37 -8.38 8.90 13.65
N GLY A 38 -8.70 7.64 13.92
CA GLY A 38 -8.46 7.01 15.22
C GLY A 38 -8.84 5.53 15.27
N PHE A 39 -8.44 4.85 16.35
CA PHE A 39 -8.79 3.47 16.63
C PHE A 39 -9.57 3.38 17.95
N ARG A 40 -10.79 2.84 17.90
CA ARG A 40 -11.59 2.64 19.11
C ARG A 40 -11.21 1.33 19.78
N LYS A 41 -10.97 1.39 21.10
CA LYS A 41 -10.54 0.26 21.92
C LYS A 41 -11.40 0.13 23.17
N GLU A 42 -11.75 -1.09 23.52
CA GLU A 42 -12.45 -1.44 24.76
C GLU A 42 -11.66 -2.54 25.47
N ASN A 43 -11.33 -2.35 26.75
CA ASN A 43 -10.55 -3.29 27.54
C ASN A 43 -9.23 -3.75 26.85
N GLY A 44 -8.58 -2.84 26.13
CA GLY A 44 -7.36 -3.12 25.38
C GLY A 44 -7.55 -3.80 24.02
N VAL A 45 -8.78 -4.12 23.63
CA VAL A 45 -9.10 -4.75 22.34
C VAL A 45 -9.61 -3.70 21.36
N CYS A 46 -9.07 -3.68 20.14
CA CYS A 46 -9.59 -2.82 19.07
C CYS A 46 -10.94 -3.34 18.57
N ILE A 47 -11.95 -2.47 18.60
CA ILE A 47 -13.33 -2.79 18.20
C ILE A 47 -13.73 -2.11 16.88
N GLY A 48 -12.83 -1.36 16.25
CA GLY A 48 -13.09 -0.64 15.01
C GLY A 48 -12.23 0.61 14.85
N VAL A 49 -12.59 1.42 13.85
CA VAL A 49 -11.89 2.67 13.49
C VAL A 49 -12.84 3.86 13.53
N GLU A 50 -12.33 4.99 14.00
CA GLU A 50 -12.98 6.28 13.83
C GLU A 50 -12.58 6.84 12.47
N THR A 51 -13.57 7.30 11.71
CA THR A 51 -13.33 7.92 10.40
C THR A 51 -13.92 9.32 10.34
N ASN A 52 -13.51 10.09 9.34
CA ASN A 52 -14.14 11.39 9.02
C ASN A 52 -15.63 11.29 8.63
N LYS A 53 -16.18 10.07 8.48
CA LYS A 53 -17.59 9.80 8.18
C LYS A 53 -18.31 9.02 9.28
N GLY A 54 -17.68 8.88 10.46
CA GLY A 54 -18.23 8.16 11.60
C GLY A 54 -17.50 6.86 11.92
N PHE A 55 -18.04 6.12 12.89
CA PHE A 55 -17.42 4.91 13.41
C PHE A 55 -17.73 3.69 12.54
N ILE A 56 -16.70 2.89 12.23
CA ILE A 56 -16.85 1.58 11.57
C ILE A 56 -16.39 0.49 12.53
N GLY A 57 -17.34 -0.33 12.98
CA GLY A 57 -17.08 -1.45 13.90
C GLY A 57 -16.46 -2.65 13.19
N ALA A 58 -15.46 -3.27 13.80
CA ALA A 58 -14.81 -4.46 13.27
C ALA A 58 -14.26 -5.34 14.40
N LYS A 59 -14.37 -6.67 14.22
CA LYS A 59 -13.77 -7.64 15.17
C LYS A 59 -12.25 -7.70 15.08
N ARG A 60 -11.69 -7.31 13.93
CA ARG A 60 -10.26 -7.27 13.63
C ARG A 60 -10.00 -6.11 12.68
N VAL A 61 -8.88 -5.43 12.88
CA VAL A 61 -8.44 -4.32 12.03
C VAL A 61 -7.03 -4.62 11.53
N GLY A 62 -6.82 -4.47 10.22
CA GLY A 62 -5.52 -4.55 9.58
C GLY A 62 -5.09 -3.19 9.03
N VAL A 63 -3.81 -2.85 9.19
CA VAL A 63 -3.24 -1.59 8.68
C VAL A 63 -2.37 -1.91 7.47
N VAL A 64 -2.74 -1.38 6.29
CA VAL A 64 -2.05 -1.60 5.01
C VAL A 64 -1.83 -0.26 4.29
N THR A 65 -1.29 0.72 5.02
CA THR A 65 -1.18 2.13 4.59
C THR A 65 0.22 2.53 4.11
N ALA A 66 1.07 1.55 3.76
CA ALA A 66 2.43 1.76 3.25
C ALA A 66 3.24 2.76 4.11
N GLY A 67 3.76 3.83 3.51
CA GLY A 67 4.54 4.86 4.22
C GLY A 67 3.79 5.61 5.32
N ASN A 68 2.45 5.58 5.33
CA ASN A 68 1.64 6.19 6.39
C ASN A 68 1.39 5.26 7.59
N SER A 69 1.94 4.04 7.58
CA SER A 69 1.71 3.06 8.66
C SER A 69 2.21 3.53 10.02
N GLY A 70 3.29 4.32 10.06
CA GLY A 70 3.77 4.93 11.31
C GLY A 70 2.77 5.92 11.92
N HIS A 71 2.09 6.71 11.09
CA HIS A 71 1.03 7.62 11.53
C HIS A 71 -0.18 6.83 12.06
N MET A 72 -0.62 5.79 11.34
CA MET A 72 -1.71 4.91 11.82
C MET A 72 -1.39 4.24 13.15
N ALA A 73 -0.16 3.76 13.34
CA ALA A 73 0.27 3.19 14.61
C ALA A 73 0.25 4.21 15.76
N SER A 74 0.66 5.45 15.49
CA SER A 74 0.57 6.55 16.46
C SER A 74 -0.89 6.80 16.90
N LEU A 75 -1.84 6.82 15.96
CA LEU A 75 -3.27 6.91 16.28
C LEU A 75 -3.77 5.71 17.13
N ALA A 76 -3.16 4.54 16.93
CA ALA A 76 -3.44 3.34 17.73
C ALA A 76 -2.70 3.33 19.09
N GLY A 77 -1.79 4.27 19.34
CA GLY A 77 -1.07 4.46 20.60
C GLY A 77 0.24 3.68 20.72
N PHE A 78 0.87 3.29 19.61
CA PHE A 78 2.17 2.62 19.63
C PHE A 78 3.09 3.06 18.48
N ARG A 79 4.39 2.81 18.61
CA ARG A 79 5.38 3.13 17.58
C ARG A 79 5.68 1.89 16.74
N LEU A 80 5.68 2.05 15.41
CA LEU A 80 6.27 1.07 14.51
C LEU A 80 7.75 1.39 14.26
N PRO A 81 8.64 0.38 14.19
CA PRO A 81 10.06 0.57 13.90
C PRO A 81 10.29 0.71 12.38
N ILE A 82 9.61 1.68 11.76
CA ILE A 82 9.69 1.96 10.32
C ILE A 82 9.86 3.46 10.10
N GLU A 83 10.57 3.81 9.03
CA GLU A 83 10.78 5.19 8.59
C GLU A 83 10.45 5.28 7.09
N SER A 84 9.79 6.37 6.71
CA SER A 84 9.45 6.66 5.32
C SER A 84 10.53 7.52 4.70
N HIS A 85 11.09 7.06 3.59
CA HIS A 85 12.12 7.77 2.85
C HIS A 85 11.58 8.21 1.49
N PRO A 86 11.91 9.43 1.02
CA PRO A 86 11.60 9.82 -0.33
C PRO A 86 12.39 8.97 -1.33
N LEU A 87 11.69 8.44 -2.34
CA LEU A 87 12.30 7.78 -3.49
C LEU A 87 12.21 8.72 -4.69
N GLN A 88 13.31 8.85 -5.43
CA GLN A 88 13.33 9.59 -6.69
C GLN A 88 13.39 8.63 -7.86
N ALA A 89 12.47 8.80 -8.80
CA ALA A 89 12.46 8.10 -10.08
C ALA A 89 12.38 9.14 -11.20
N LEU A 90 13.13 8.93 -12.28
CA LEU A 90 13.11 9.79 -13.47
C LEU A 90 12.83 8.93 -14.70
N VAL A 91 12.16 9.52 -15.68
CA VAL A 91 11.94 8.94 -17.00
C VAL A 91 12.54 9.87 -18.05
N SER A 92 13.21 9.29 -19.05
CA SER A 92 13.67 10.04 -20.21
C SER A 92 12.49 10.40 -21.13
N GLU A 93 12.76 11.21 -22.15
CA GLU A 93 11.90 11.24 -23.33
C GLU A 93 11.81 9.85 -23.98
N PRO A 94 10.74 9.56 -24.76
CA PRO A 94 10.62 8.30 -25.48
C PRO A 94 11.75 8.15 -26.51
N ILE A 95 12.60 7.16 -26.30
CA ILE A 95 13.59 6.72 -27.28
C ILE A 95 13.03 5.47 -27.95
N LYS A 96 13.20 5.33 -29.28
CA LYS A 96 12.80 4.09 -29.99
C LYS A 96 13.39 2.87 -29.26
N PRO A 97 12.68 1.73 -29.15
CA PRO A 97 13.18 0.58 -28.41
C PRO A 97 14.57 0.16 -28.91
N ILE A 98 15.57 0.22 -28.03
CA ILE A 98 16.94 -0.27 -28.30
C ILE A 98 17.21 -1.56 -27.51
N ILE A 99 16.42 -1.82 -26.46
CA ILE A 99 16.59 -2.94 -25.54
C ILE A 99 15.21 -3.52 -25.20
N ASP A 100 14.98 -4.79 -25.54
CA ASP A 100 13.72 -5.50 -25.29
C ASP A 100 13.65 -6.16 -23.90
N SER A 101 14.57 -5.81 -23.01
CA SER A 101 14.74 -6.38 -21.67
C SER A 101 14.82 -5.29 -20.61
N VAL A 102 14.32 -5.58 -19.41
CA VAL A 102 14.51 -4.70 -18.25
C VAL A 102 15.93 -4.88 -17.73
N ILE A 103 16.70 -3.79 -17.69
CA ILE A 103 18.01 -3.76 -17.05
C ILE A 103 17.86 -3.05 -15.71
N MET A 104 18.25 -3.72 -14.63
CA MET A 104 18.30 -3.14 -13.29
C MET A 104 19.69 -3.32 -12.69
N SER A 105 20.07 -2.40 -11.80
CA SER A 105 21.25 -2.55 -10.95
C SER A 105 20.81 -2.73 -9.52
N ASN A 106 20.95 -3.94 -8.98
CA ASN A 106 20.65 -4.23 -7.56
C ASN A 106 21.55 -3.47 -6.59
N ALA A 107 22.71 -2.98 -7.05
CA ALA A 107 23.57 -2.11 -6.26
C ALA A 107 22.96 -0.70 -6.05
N VAL A 108 21.98 -0.32 -6.88
CA VAL A 108 21.32 1.00 -6.86
C VAL A 108 19.85 0.91 -6.47
N HIS A 109 19.19 -0.22 -6.75
CA HIS A 109 17.76 -0.48 -6.46
C HIS A 109 17.56 -1.36 -5.20
N GLY A 110 18.28 -1.05 -4.12
CA GLY A 110 18.26 -1.81 -2.86
C GLY A 110 16.88 -2.18 -2.35
#